data_AF-A0A954G0K1-F1
#
_entry.id   AF-A0A954G0K1-F1
#
_cell.length_a   1.000
_cell.length_b   1.000
_cell.length_c   1.000
_cell.angle_alpha   90.00
_cell.angle_beta   90.00
_cell.angle_gamma   90.00
#
_symmetry.space_group_name_H-M   'P 1'
#
loop_
_entity.id
_entity.type
_entity.pdbx_description
1 polymer ?
#
loop_
_entity_poly.entity_id
_entity_poly.type
_entity_poly.pdbx_seq_one_letter_code
_entity_poly.pdbx_strand_id
1 'polypeptide(L)' 'ISAGIYAGVKVTGSPGIKDDLINAGAIWEDAPVIVDRHFVSSRRPGDLPDFCRGILEVLV' A
#
# COMPACT_ATOMS: atom_id res chain seq x y z
N ILE A 1 6.69 7.54 0.75
CA ILE A 1 8.15 7.67 0.44
C ILE A 1 8.72 8.95 1.05
N SER A 2 8.45 10.15 0.50
CA SER A 2 9.10 11.41 0.93
C SER A 2 8.94 11.78 2.41
N ALA A 3 7.86 11.33 3.07
CA ALA A 3 7.65 11.53 4.50
C ALA A 3 8.55 10.67 5.41
N GLY A 4 9.30 9.69 4.87
CA GLY A 4 10.20 8.83 5.66
C GLY A 4 9.51 7.78 6.54
N ILE A 5 8.22 7.50 6.32
CA ILE A 5 7.39 6.66 7.23
C ILE A 5 7.17 5.20 6.77
N TYR A 6 7.81 4.76 5.69
CA TYR A 6 7.52 3.46 5.07
C TYR A 6 8.39 2.29 5.57
N ALA A 7 9.37 2.55 6.44
CA ALA A 7 10.26 1.51 6.95
C ALA A 7 9.49 0.40 7.70
N GLY A 8 9.61 -0.84 7.21
CA GLY A 8 8.96 -2.04 7.77
C GLY A 8 7.45 -2.15 7.51
N VAL A 9 6.85 -1.24 6.74
CA VAL A 9 5.41 -1.26 6.43
C VAL A 9 5.15 -2.17 5.24
N LYS A 10 4.19 -3.09 5.35
CA LYS A 10 3.69 -3.87 4.21
C LYS A 10 2.80 -3.02 3.33
N VAL A 11 3.12 -2.95 2.04
CA VAL A 11 2.41 -2.10 1.08
C VAL A 11 2.35 -2.75 -0.29
N THR A 12 1.38 -2.33 -1.07
CA THR A 12 1.36 -2.54 -2.50
C THR A 12 1.37 -1.19 -3.22
N GLY A 13 1.43 -1.20 -4.55
CA GLY A 13 1.46 0.02 -5.34
C GLY A 13 1.56 -0.28 -6.82
N SER A 14 1.52 0.77 -7.66
CA SER A 14 1.73 0.57 -9.09
C SER A 14 3.13 -0.05 -9.33
N PRO A 15 3.30 -0.92 -10.34
CA PRO A 15 4.60 -1.53 -10.63
C PRO A 15 5.72 -0.51 -10.85
N GLY A 16 5.38 0.68 -11.37
CA GLY A 16 6.35 1.75 -11.66
C GLY A 16 7.00 2.40 -10.44
N ILE A 17 6.45 2.22 -9.23
CA ILE A 17 7.01 2.77 -7.98
C ILE A 17 7.49 1.68 -7.02
N LYS A 18 7.52 0.41 -7.46
CA LYS A 18 7.88 -0.74 -6.61
C LYS A 18 9.27 -0.55 -6.00
N ASP A 19 10.26 -0.24 -6.82
CA ASP A 19 11.64 -0.12 -6.36
C ASP A 19 11.81 1.07 -5.41
N ASP A 20 11.08 2.17 -5.63
CA ASP A 20 11.09 3.31 -4.71
C ASP A 20 10.49 2.97 -3.34
N LEU A 21 9.43 2.16 -3.29
CA LEU A 21 8.84 1.68 -2.04
C LEU A 21 9.80 0.76 -1.28
N ILE A 22 10.47 -0.16 -1.98
CA ILE A 22 11.48 -1.05 -1.39
C ILE A 22 12.67 -0.24 -0.88
N ASN A 23 13.19 0.70 -1.67
CA ASN A 23 14.29 1.59 -1.28
C ASN A 23 13.93 2.48 -0.08
N ALA A 24 12.65 2.83 0.07
CA ALA A 24 12.14 3.52 1.26
C ALA A 24 11.96 2.61 2.50
N GLY A 25 12.33 1.33 2.40
CA GLY A 25 12.27 0.35 3.48
C GLY A 25 10.93 -0.37 3.62
N ALA A 26 10.01 -0.23 2.66
CA ALA A 26 8.73 -0.92 2.70
C ALA A 26 8.85 -2.40 2.30
N ILE A 27 7.94 -3.22 2.79
CA ILE A 27 7.78 -4.62 2.37
C ILE A 27 6.73 -4.64 1.26
N TRP A 28 7.18 -4.66 0.01
CA TRP A 28 6.28 -4.60 -1.14
C TRP A 28 5.77 -5.99 -1.53
N GLU A 29 4.46 -6.13 -1.75
CA GLU A 29 3.82 -7.35 -2.25
C GLU A 29 2.84 -7.05 -3.40
N ASP A 30 2.71 -7.98 -4.36
CA ASP A 30 1.76 -7.86 -5.46
C ASP A 30 0.37 -8.37 -5.03
N ALA A 31 -0.46 -7.48 -4.50
CA ALA A 31 -1.80 -7.77 -4.00
C ALA A 31 -2.77 -6.64 -4.40
N PRO A 32 -4.07 -6.93 -4.62
CA PRO A 32 -5.05 -5.90 -4.98
C PRO A 32 -5.20 -4.81 -3.91
N VAL A 33 -5.17 -5.21 -2.63
CA VAL A 33 -5.18 -4.31 -1.48
C VAL A 33 -4.26 -4.86 -0.40
N ILE A 34 -3.56 -3.97 0.29
CA ILE A 34 -2.87 -4.27 1.54
C ILE A 34 -3.28 -3.24 2.58
N VAL A 35 -3.69 -3.75 3.75
CA VAL A 35 -3.94 -2.99 4.96
C VAL A 35 -2.87 -3.40 5.98
N ASP A 36 -2.03 -2.44 6.38
CA ASP A 36 -1.06 -2.60 7.47
C ASP A 36 -1.25 -1.45 8.46
N ARG A 37 -1.81 -1.75 9.64
CA ARG A 37 -2.22 -0.76 10.64
C ARG A 37 -3.20 0.25 10.04
N HIS A 38 -2.73 1.47 9.77
CA HIS A 38 -3.52 2.54 9.16
C HIS A 38 -3.07 2.86 7.72
N PHE A 39 -2.10 2.11 7.18
CA PHE A 39 -1.69 2.22 5.78
C PHE A 39 -2.58 1.35 4.90
N VAL A 40 -3.32 1.99 4.01
CA VAL A 40 -4.13 1.31 3.00
C VAL A 40 -3.54 1.63 1.63
N SER A 41 -3.20 0.62 0.85
CA SER A 41 -2.58 0.77 -0.47
C SER A 41 -3.18 -0.19 -1.50
N SER A 42 -3.19 0.20 -2.78
CA SER A 42 -3.65 -0.60 -3.93
C SER A 42 -2.80 -0.29 -5.17
N ARG A 43 -2.92 -1.12 -6.23
CA ARG A 43 -1.99 -1.05 -7.37
C ARG A 43 -2.49 -0.19 -8.53
N ARG A 44 -3.80 -0.21 -8.80
CA ARG A 44 -4.41 0.33 -10.03
C ARG A 44 -5.92 0.56 -9.87
N PRO A 45 -6.58 1.34 -10.76
CA PRO A 45 -8.01 1.61 -10.68
C PRO A 45 -8.92 0.37 -10.63
N GLY A 46 -8.49 -0.76 -11.22
CA GLY A 46 -9.23 -2.02 -11.15
C GLY A 46 -9.34 -2.61 -9.74
N ASP A 47 -8.44 -2.25 -8.82
CA ASP A 47 -8.46 -2.70 -7.43
C ASP A 47 -9.32 -1.78 -6.52
N LEU A 48 -9.99 -0.76 -7.10
CA LEU A 48 -10.78 0.22 -6.35
C LEU A 48 -11.83 -0.40 -5.40
N PRO A 49 -12.58 -1.45 -5.78
CA PRO A 49 -13.52 -2.08 -4.85
C PRO A 49 -12.86 -2.63 -3.59
N ASP A 50 -11.67 -3.23 -3.72
CA ASP A 50 -10.93 -3.79 -2.58
C ASP A 50 -10.27 -2.68 -1.75
N PHE A 51 -9.77 -1.64 -2.42
CA PHE A 51 -9.23 -0.45 -1.77
C PHE A 51 -10.29 0.25 -0.89
N CYS A 52 -11.51 0.43 -1.41
CA CYS A 52 -12.62 1.00 -0.63
C CYS A 52 -12.94 0.17 0.61
N ARG A 53 -12.93 -1.17 0.51
CA ARG A 53 -13.13 -2.05 1.67
C ARG A 53 -12.02 -1.89 2.71
N GLY A 54 -10.76 -1.83 2.28
CA GLY A 54 -9.63 -1.61 3.18
C GLY A 54 -9.66 -0.25 3.88
N ILE A 55 -10.13 0.81 3.20
CA ILE A 55 -10.35 2.12 3.85
C ILE A 55 -11.42 2.01 4.95
N LEU A 56 -12.53 1.32 4.68
CA LEU A 56 -13.60 1.17 5.66
C LEU A 56 -13.13 0.39 6.90
N GLU A 57 -12.27 -0.61 6.74
CA GLU A 57 -11.69 -1.38 7.85
C GLU A 57 -10.92 -0.53 8.85
N VAL A 58 -10.23 0.52 8.40
CA VAL A 58 -9.41 1.37 9.28
C VAL A 58 -10.16 2.60 9.84
N LEU A 59 -11.39 2.84 9.39
CA LEU A 59 -12.24 3.96 9.83
C LEU A 59 -13.24 3.57 10.94
N VAL A 60 -13.45 2.27 11.16
CA VAL A 60 -14.34 1.72 12.19
C VAL A 60 -13.54 1.19 13.38
#